data_AF-A0A9E2ALX1-F1
#
_entry.id   AF-A0A9E2ALX1-F1
#
_cell.length_a   1.000
_cell.length_b   1.000
_cell.length_c   1.000
_cell.angle_alpha   90.00
_cell.angle_beta   90.00
_cell.angle_gamma   90.00
#
_symmetry.space_group_name_H-M   'P 1'
#
loop_
_entity.id
_entity.type
_entity.pdbx_description
1 polymer ?
#
loop_
_entity_poly.entity_id
_entity_poly.type
_entity_poly.pdbx_seq_one_letter_code
_entity_poly.pdbx_strand_id
1 'polypeptide(L)'
;MIRIFKKYEPYLAEFVYGSIDGSVTTFAVVSGSVGAGLDSAVIIILGFANLLADGFAMSVGAYLSAKSDRDNKLKNLNNHSDQDQLRKQFLGEEKSPIQMGTVTFLSFILIGLIPITIYVIDYVRPIDANLFLISSLLTATGFFFIGWLKSYVNQTTIWKGILETLFLGLLAAAVAYYVGDILEKIIT
;
A
#
# COMPACT_ATOMS: atom_id res chain seq x y z
N MET A 1 2.70 25.07 -17.35
CA MET A 1 3.39 24.31 -16.29
C MET A 1 2.43 23.68 -15.28
N ILE A 2 1.42 24.40 -14.77
CA ILE A 2 0.44 23.91 -13.76
C ILE A 2 -0.46 22.75 -14.25
N ARG A 3 -0.76 22.68 -15.57
CA ARG A 3 -1.71 21.71 -16.15
C ARG A 3 -1.18 20.26 -16.23
N ILE A 4 0.13 20.07 -16.27
CA ILE A 4 0.75 18.73 -16.35
C ILE A 4 0.68 18.03 -14.97
N PHE A 5 0.89 18.77 -13.88
CA PHE A 5 0.84 18.20 -12.53
C PHE A 5 -0.55 17.65 -12.16
N LYS A 6 -1.64 18.34 -12.55
CA LYS A 6 -3.02 17.84 -12.35
C LYS A 6 -3.32 16.51 -13.04
N LYS A 7 -2.63 16.19 -14.14
CA LYS A 7 -2.86 14.93 -14.87
C LYS A 7 -2.29 13.72 -14.14
N TYR A 8 -1.22 13.91 -13.36
CA TYR A 8 -0.54 12.83 -12.64
C TYR A 8 -0.97 12.70 -11.17
N GLU A 9 -1.56 13.75 -10.60
CA GLU A 9 -2.05 13.80 -9.22
C GLU A 9 -2.90 12.59 -8.81
N PRO A 10 -3.85 12.08 -9.63
CA PRO A 10 -4.60 10.88 -9.27
C PRO A 10 -3.77 9.61 -9.16
N TYR A 11 -2.78 9.44 -10.05
CA TYR A 11 -1.90 8.28 -10.04
C TYR A 11 -0.93 8.36 -8.87
N LEU A 12 -0.49 9.57 -8.50
CA LEU A 12 0.35 9.77 -7.32
C LEU A 12 -0.43 9.47 -6.02
N ALA A 13 -1.70 9.87 -5.95
CA ALA A 13 -2.57 9.51 -4.83
C ALA A 13 -2.75 7.99 -4.71
N GLU A 14 -2.99 7.31 -5.85
CA GLU A 14 -3.12 5.86 -5.89
C GLU A 14 -1.81 5.15 -5.51
N PHE A 15 -0.67 5.70 -5.95
CA PHE A 15 0.64 5.20 -5.56
C PHE A 15 0.83 5.28 -4.05
N VAL A 16 0.53 6.43 -3.44
CA VAL A 16 0.62 6.61 -1.98
C VAL A 16 -0.32 5.66 -1.26
N TYR A 17 -1.57 5.52 -1.74
CA TYR A 17 -2.55 4.62 -1.15
C TYR A 17 -2.05 3.17 -1.13
N GLY A 18 -1.63 2.62 -2.28
CA GLY A 18 -1.07 1.27 -2.34
C GLY A 18 0.23 1.12 -1.54
N SER A 19 1.07 2.16 -1.48
CA SER A 19 2.31 2.15 -0.69
C SER A 19 2.03 2.04 0.82
N ILE A 20 1.09 2.84 1.33
CA ILE A 20 0.72 2.82 2.76
C ILE A 20 0.17 1.44 3.09
N ASP A 21 -0.79 0.94 2.31
CA ASP A 21 -1.43 -0.33 2.62
C ASP A 21 -0.42 -1.49 2.53
N GLY A 22 0.39 -1.53 1.47
CA GLY A 22 1.40 -2.58 1.28
C GLY A 22 2.45 -2.64 2.38
N SER A 23 2.95 -1.49 2.83
CA SER A 23 3.91 -1.44 3.92
C SER A 23 3.29 -1.75 5.28
N VAL A 24 2.09 -1.25 5.58
CA VAL A 24 1.41 -1.51 6.85
C VAL A 24 0.98 -2.98 6.96
N THR A 25 0.32 -3.53 5.95
CA THR A 25 -0.15 -4.93 5.94
C THR A 25 1.01 -5.91 6.03
N THR A 26 2.04 -5.70 5.20
CA THR A 26 3.19 -6.61 5.20
C THR A 26 3.98 -6.53 6.50
N PHE A 27 4.16 -5.33 7.06
CA PHE A 27 4.80 -5.20 8.37
C PHE A 27 3.96 -5.84 9.48
N ALA A 28 2.63 -5.73 9.43
CA ALA A 28 1.75 -6.42 10.37
C ALA A 28 1.90 -7.95 10.27
N VAL A 29 2.01 -8.52 9.07
CA VAL A 29 2.29 -9.97 8.89
C VAL A 29 3.63 -10.35 9.51
N VAL A 30 4.68 -9.56 9.28
CA VAL A 30 5.99 -9.76 9.90
C VAL A 30 5.88 -9.68 11.43
N SER A 31 5.25 -8.64 11.97
CA SER A 31 5.08 -8.43 13.41
C SER A 31 4.28 -9.56 14.06
N GLY A 32 3.18 -10.00 13.45
CA GLY A 32 2.38 -11.11 13.96
C GLY A 32 3.13 -12.44 13.94
N SER A 33 3.90 -12.68 12.89
CA SER A 33 4.73 -13.90 12.78
C SER A 33 5.85 -13.91 13.83
N VAL A 34 6.50 -12.77 14.06
CA VAL A 34 7.50 -12.62 15.14
C VAL A 34 6.84 -12.77 16.52
N GLY A 35 5.68 -12.16 16.72
CA GLY A 35 4.91 -12.30 17.97
C GLY A 35 4.55 -13.75 18.26
N ALA A 36 4.24 -14.52 17.23
CA ALA A 36 3.98 -15.96 17.31
C ALA A 36 5.26 -16.84 17.34
N GLY A 37 6.45 -16.25 17.48
CA GLY A 37 7.71 -17.01 17.58
C GLY A 37 8.09 -17.80 16.32
N LEU A 38 7.59 -17.43 15.14
CA LEU A 38 7.83 -18.16 13.91
C LEU A 38 9.23 -17.89 13.32
N ASP A 39 9.83 -18.92 12.73
CA ASP A 39 11.14 -18.83 12.08
C ASP A 39 11.13 -17.91 10.85
N SER A 40 12.31 -17.33 10.52
CA SER A 40 12.51 -16.44 9.36
C SER A 40 11.98 -17.01 8.04
N ALA A 41 12.12 -18.32 7.83
CA ALA A 41 11.62 -18.98 6.63
C ALA A 41 10.08 -18.88 6.50
N VAL A 42 9.37 -19.03 7.61
CA VAL A 42 7.90 -18.92 7.64
C VAL A 42 7.48 -17.46 7.43
N ILE A 43 8.19 -16.51 8.05
CA ILE A 43 7.98 -15.07 7.86
C ILE A 43 8.09 -14.69 6.39
N ILE A 44 9.10 -15.19 5.68
CA ILE A 44 9.28 -14.93 4.24
C ILE A 44 8.10 -15.51 3.45
N ILE A 45 7.72 -16.77 3.70
CA ILE A 45 6.62 -17.42 2.98
C ILE A 45 5.31 -16.65 3.17
N LEU A 46 4.94 -16.36 4.42
CA LEU A 46 3.72 -15.62 4.74
C LEU A 46 3.77 -14.19 4.19
N GLY A 47 4.90 -13.52 4.33
CA GLY A 47 5.12 -12.18 3.82
C GLY A 47 4.91 -12.09 2.31
N PHE A 48 5.58 -12.94 1.52
CA PHE A 48 5.41 -12.93 0.06
C PHE A 48 4.02 -13.38 -0.39
N ALA A 49 3.45 -14.40 0.27
CA ALA A 49 2.10 -14.86 -0.05
C ALA A 49 1.08 -13.73 0.17
N ASN A 50 1.12 -13.08 1.33
CA ASN A 50 0.24 -11.95 1.65
C ASN A 50 0.47 -10.78 0.69
N LEU A 51 1.74 -10.40 0.48
CA LEU A 51 2.11 -9.28 -0.37
C LEU A 51 1.55 -9.41 -1.80
N LEU A 52 1.67 -10.60 -2.40
CA LEU A 52 1.17 -10.85 -3.75
C LEU A 52 -0.36 -10.97 -3.80
N ALA A 53 -0.96 -11.67 -2.83
CA ALA A 53 -2.41 -11.88 -2.78
C ALA A 53 -3.17 -10.57 -2.54
N ASP A 54 -2.78 -9.82 -1.51
CA ASP A 54 -3.41 -8.55 -1.14
C ASP A 54 -3.16 -7.49 -2.20
N GLY A 55 -1.92 -7.41 -2.71
CA GLY A 55 -1.60 -6.49 -3.80
C GLY A 55 -2.48 -6.73 -5.02
N PHE A 56 -2.68 -7.99 -5.42
CA PHE A 56 -3.55 -8.34 -6.53
C PHE A 56 -5.01 -7.98 -6.24
N ALA A 57 -5.52 -8.31 -5.05
CA ALA A 57 -6.88 -7.97 -4.64
C ALA A 57 -7.14 -6.46 -4.67
N MET A 58 -6.19 -5.66 -4.15
CA MET A 58 -6.25 -4.20 -4.20
C MET A 58 -6.19 -3.66 -5.63
N SER A 59 -5.33 -4.20 -6.49
CA SER A 59 -5.26 -3.83 -7.91
C SER A 59 -6.58 -4.03 -8.62
N VAL A 60 -7.23 -5.18 -8.39
CA VAL A 60 -8.55 -5.47 -8.94
C VAL A 60 -9.59 -4.51 -8.36
N GLY A 61 -9.53 -4.23 -7.06
CA GLY A 61 -10.41 -3.26 -6.39
C GLY A 61 -10.30 -1.85 -6.96
N ALA A 62 -9.07 -1.36 -7.18
CA ALA A 62 -8.79 -0.05 -7.77
C ALA A 62 -9.23 0.01 -9.25
N TYR A 63 -8.99 -1.06 -10.02
CA TYR A 63 -9.50 -1.17 -11.39
C TYR A 63 -11.04 -1.11 -11.44
N LEU A 64 -11.72 -1.90 -10.61
CA LEU A 64 -13.18 -1.96 -10.58
C LEU A 64 -13.78 -0.64 -10.11
N SER A 65 -13.18 -0.01 -9.09
CA SER A 65 -13.60 1.32 -8.60
C SER A 65 -13.47 2.37 -9.71
N ALA A 66 -12.31 2.45 -10.37
CA ALA A 66 -12.09 3.40 -11.45
C ALA A 66 -13.00 3.13 -12.66
N LYS A 67 -13.26 1.87 -12.99
CA LYS A 67 -14.20 1.50 -14.06
C LYS A 67 -15.64 1.88 -13.71
N SER A 68 -16.08 1.62 -12.48
CA SER A 68 -17.42 1.95 -12.00
C SER A 68 -17.66 3.46 -12.02
N ASP A 69 -16.71 4.24 -11.53
CA ASP A 69 -16.77 5.71 -11.57
C ASP A 69 -16.89 6.23 -13.01
N ARG A 70 -16.09 5.67 -13.93
CA ARG A 70 -16.14 6.02 -15.35
C ARG A 70 -17.49 5.67 -15.97
N ASP A 71 -17.99 4.47 -15.74
CA ASP A 71 -19.25 3.98 -16.33
C ASP A 71 -20.45 4.74 -15.76
N ASN A 72 -20.44 5.12 -14.48
CA ASN A 72 -21.47 5.94 -13.85
C ASN A 72 -21.52 7.36 -14.44
N LYS A 73 -20.35 7.99 -14.65
CA LYS A 73 -20.29 9.30 -15.30
C LYS A 73 -20.74 9.23 -16.76
N LEU A 74 -20.37 8.19 -17.50
CA LEU A 74 -20.85 7.98 -18.88
C LEU A 74 -22.38 7.86 -18.94
N LYS A 75 -23.00 7.13 -17.99
CA LYS A 75 -24.46 7.06 -17.90
C LYS A 75 -25.09 8.43 -17.66
N ASN A 76 -24.52 9.26 -16.78
CA ASN A 76 -25.03 10.61 -16.50
C ASN A 76 -24.90 11.54 -17.71
N LEU A 77 -23.88 11.36 -18.55
CA LEU A 77 -23.69 12.15 -19.78
C LEU A 77 -24.73 11.82 -20.87
N ASN A 78 -25.19 10.57 -20.95
CA ASN A 78 -26.20 10.16 -21.93
C ASN A 78 -27.57 10.84 -21.74
N ASN A 79 -27.81 11.44 -20.57
CA ASN A 79 -29.05 12.17 -20.27
C ASN A 79 -29.03 13.63 -20.79
N HIS A 80 -27.95 14.07 -21.45
CA HIS A 80 -27.80 15.45 -21.94
C HIS A 80 -27.90 15.53 -23.47
N SER A 81 -28.54 16.61 -23.96
CA SER A 81 -28.73 16.88 -25.40
C SER A 81 -27.40 16.95 -26.19
N ASP A 82 -26.32 17.37 -25.52
CA ASP A 82 -24.97 17.51 -26.09
C ASP A 82 -24.05 16.30 -25.81
N GLN A 83 -24.63 15.12 -25.56
CA GLN A 83 -23.93 13.91 -25.12
C GLN A 83 -22.68 13.55 -25.95
N ASP A 84 -22.70 13.72 -27.27
CA ASP A 84 -21.60 13.28 -28.13
C ASP A 84 -20.34 14.16 -27.98
N GLN A 85 -20.53 15.47 -27.79
CA GLN A 85 -19.43 16.40 -27.54
C GLN A 85 -18.88 16.19 -26.13
N LEU A 86 -19.77 16.08 -25.14
CA LEU A 86 -19.40 15.84 -23.75
C LEU A 86 -18.71 14.49 -23.56
N ARG A 87 -19.14 13.42 -24.25
CA ARG A 87 -18.50 12.10 -24.21
C ARG A 87 -17.10 12.13 -24.80
N LYS A 88 -16.88 12.78 -25.94
CA LYS A 88 -15.54 12.90 -26.54
C LYS A 88 -14.58 13.69 -25.64
N GLN A 89 -15.06 14.77 -25.04
CA GLN A 89 -14.28 15.53 -24.07
C GLN A 89 -13.97 14.70 -22.81
N PHE A 90 -14.98 14.02 -22.27
CA PHE A 90 -14.86 13.19 -21.07
C PHE A 90 -13.90 12.00 -21.25
N LEU A 91 -14.01 11.26 -22.35
CA LEU A 91 -13.12 10.13 -22.63
C LEU A 91 -11.65 10.56 -22.81
N GLY A 92 -11.40 11.82 -23.18
CA GLY A 92 -10.06 12.38 -23.29
C GLY A 92 -9.43 12.80 -21.95
N GLU A 93 -10.23 12.99 -20.90
CA GLU A 93 -9.76 13.47 -19.59
C GLU A 93 -9.88 12.44 -18.46
N GLU A 94 -10.60 11.34 -18.66
CA GLU A 94 -10.80 10.31 -17.63
C GLU A 94 -9.56 9.44 -17.35
N LYS A 95 -9.51 8.93 -16.12
CA LYS A 95 -8.43 8.06 -15.66
C LYS A 95 -8.55 6.71 -16.35
N SER A 96 -7.43 6.10 -16.72
CA SER A 96 -7.46 4.73 -17.23
C SER A 96 -7.61 3.75 -16.06
N PRO A 97 -8.70 2.96 -15.98
CA PRO A 97 -8.90 2.02 -14.87
C PRO A 97 -7.76 1.00 -14.76
N ILE A 98 -7.20 0.58 -15.90
CA ILE A 98 -6.07 -0.35 -15.95
C ILE A 98 -4.83 0.29 -15.31
N GLN A 99 -4.57 1.58 -15.60
CA GLN A 99 -3.43 2.28 -15.01
C GLN A 99 -3.61 2.50 -13.51
N MET A 100 -4.84 2.78 -13.04
CA MET A 100 -5.11 2.88 -11.61
C MET A 100 -4.73 1.59 -10.89
N GLY A 101 -5.30 0.45 -11.30
CA GLY A 101 -4.97 -0.85 -10.69
C GLY A 101 -3.48 -1.19 -10.79
N THR A 102 -2.84 -0.93 -11.93
CA THR A 102 -1.40 -1.18 -12.11
C THR A 102 -0.55 -0.36 -11.15
N VAL A 103 -0.87 0.93 -10.96
CA VAL A 103 -0.14 1.80 -10.05
C VAL A 103 -0.32 1.34 -8.61
N THR A 104 -1.54 0.97 -8.20
CA THR A 104 -1.81 0.39 -6.87
C THR A 104 -0.99 -0.88 -6.65
N PHE A 105 -0.99 -1.81 -7.61
CA PHE A 105 -0.27 -3.07 -7.50
C PHE A 105 1.23 -2.85 -7.32
N LEU A 106 1.82 -2.06 -8.21
CA LEU A 106 3.27 -1.85 -8.20
C LEU A 106 3.71 -1.09 -6.96
N SER A 107 2.96 -0.08 -6.52
CA SER A 107 3.31 0.66 -5.29
C SER A 107 3.20 -0.23 -4.05
N PHE A 108 2.15 -1.07 -3.99
CA PHE A 108 1.95 -2.03 -2.91
C PHE A 108 3.11 -3.02 -2.81
N ILE A 109 3.50 -3.67 -3.92
CA ILE A 109 4.61 -4.63 -3.93
C ILE A 109 5.94 -3.94 -3.59
N LEU A 110 6.25 -2.81 -4.25
CA LEU A 110 7.56 -2.17 -4.10
C LEU A 110 7.84 -1.73 -2.66
N ILE A 111 6.85 -1.13 -2.01
CA ILE A 111 7.01 -0.63 -0.65
C ILE A 111 6.74 -1.74 0.38
N GLY A 112 5.78 -2.62 0.11
CA GLY A 112 5.48 -3.77 0.96
C GLY A 112 6.62 -4.79 1.04
N LEU A 113 7.60 -4.79 0.12
CA LEU A 113 8.81 -5.60 0.26
C LEU A 113 9.75 -5.13 1.38
N ILE A 114 9.70 -3.86 1.78
CA ILE A 114 10.65 -3.26 2.73
C ILE A 114 10.75 -4.06 4.04
N PRO A 115 9.66 -4.44 4.72
CA PRO A 115 9.72 -5.20 5.97
C PRO A 115 10.28 -6.62 5.80
N ILE A 116 10.01 -7.28 4.67
CA ILE A 116 10.47 -8.66 4.43
C ILE A 116 11.93 -8.71 3.98
N THR A 117 12.43 -7.62 3.40
CA THR A 117 13.76 -7.58 2.77
C THR A 117 14.88 -8.05 3.69
N ILE A 118 14.86 -7.67 4.98
CA ILE A 118 15.92 -8.08 5.91
C ILE A 118 15.91 -9.59 6.20
N TYR A 119 14.73 -10.22 6.25
CA TYR A 119 14.61 -11.66 6.45
C TYR A 119 15.13 -12.43 5.23
N VAL A 120 14.90 -11.91 4.02
CA VAL A 120 15.46 -12.48 2.78
C VAL A 120 16.99 -12.40 2.80
N ILE A 121 17.55 -11.26 3.25
CA ILE A 121 19.00 -11.11 3.36
C ILE A 121 19.56 -12.09 4.38
N ASP A 122 18.95 -12.20 5.57
CA ASP A 122 19.35 -13.14 6.62
C ASP A 122 19.35 -14.59 6.13
N TYR A 123 18.36 -14.98 5.35
CA TYR A 123 18.29 -16.32 4.75
C TYR A 123 19.47 -16.65 3.83
N VAL A 124 20.01 -15.67 3.11
CA VAL A 124 21.17 -15.85 2.21
C VAL A 124 22.50 -15.62 2.94
N ARG A 125 22.51 -14.72 3.92
CA ARG A 125 23.68 -14.32 4.71
C ARG A 125 23.22 -14.13 6.16
N PRO A 126 23.48 -15.10 7.04
CA PRO A 126 23.08 -15.02 8.44
C PRO A 126 23.57 -13.73 9.09
N ILE A 127 22.66 -13.02 9.75
CA ILE A 127 22.95 -11.77 10.45
C ILE A 127 22.82 -12.01 11.96
N ASP A 128 23.93 -11.84 12.69
CA ASP A 128 23.94 -11.85 14.16
C ASP A 128 23.40 -10.52 14.73
N ALA A 129 22.13 -10.22 14.46
CA ALA A 129 21.44 -9.06 14.99
C ALA A 129 19.93 -9.30 15.13
N ASN A 130 19.23 -8.42 15.84
CA ASN A 130 17.78 -8.49 15.96
C ASN A 130 17.11 -8.08 14.64
N LEU A 131 16.71 -9.07 13.84
CA LEU A 131 16.06 -8.91 12.53
C LEU A 131 14.79 -8.06 12.62
N PHE A 132 13.98 -8.27 13.65
CA PHE A 132 12.74 -7.53 13.84
C PHE A 132 12.98 -6.04 14.08
N LEU A 133 14.01 -5.68 14.86
CA LEU A 133 14.39 -4.30 15.08
C LEU A 133 14.88 -3.65 13.78
N ILE A 134 15.72 -4.34 13.00
CA ILE A 134 16.21 -3.82 11.71
C ILE A 134 15.04 -3.65 10.72
N SER A 135 14.15 -4.64 10.63
CA SER A 135 12.91 -4.57 9.84
C SER A 135 12.06 -3.36 10.24
N SER A 136 11.90 -3.15 11.55
CA SER A 136 11.10 -2.03 12.09
C SER A 136 11.72 -0.68 11.74
N LEU A 137 13.04 -0.53 11.83
CA LEU A 137 13.75 0.69 11.44
C LEU A 137 13.64 0.94 9.93
N LEU A 138 13.86 -0.08 9.09
CA LEU A 138 13.71 0.04 7.63
C LEU A 138 12.29 0.45 7.26
N THR A 139 11.29 -0.21 7.86
CA THR A 139 9.88 0.12 7.64
C THR A 139 9.54 1.54 8.11
N ALA A 140 10.08 1.98 9.25
CA ALA A 140 9.89 3.34 9.74
C ALA A 140 10.48 4.38 8.77
N THR A 141 11.65 4.11 8.16
CA THR A 141 12.18 4.99 7.09
C THR A 141 11.27 5.01 5.86
N GLY A 142 10.68 3.86 5.49
CA GLY A 142 9.65 3.77 4.47
C GLY A 142 8.42 4.62 4.81
N PHE A 143 7.85 4.48 6.01
CA PHE A 143 6.71 5.28 6.46
C PHE A 143 7.01 6.78 6.51
N PHE A 144 8.23 7.17 6.85
CA PHE A 144 8.64 8.57 6.79
C PHE A 144 8.57 9.11 5.36
N PHE A 145 9.12 8.37 4.40
CA PHE A 145 9.09 8.74 2.99
C PHE A 145 7.65 8.77 2.43
N ILE A 146 6.85 7.74 2.70
CA ILE A 146 5.46 7.66 2.24
C ILE A 146 4.61 8.75 2.90
N GLY A 147 4.80 9.00 4.20
CA GLY A 147 4.08 10.03 4.93
C GLY A 147 4.38 11.43 4.40
N TRP A 148 5.62 11.69 3.98
CA TRP A 148 5.98 12.92 3.26
C TRP A 148 5.28 13.02 1.89
N LEU A 149 5.29 11.94 1.09
CA LEU A 149 4.57 11.89 -0.19
C LEU A 149 3.05 12.08 -0.01
N LYS A 150 2.47 11.45 1.02
CA LYS A 150 1.06 11.60 1.39
C LYS A 150 0.70 13.05 1.69
N SER A 151 1.55 13.75 2.45
CA SER A 151 1.35 15.17 2.74
C SER A 151 1.45 16.05 1.49
N TYR A 152 2.36 15.71 0.56
CA TYR A 152 2.45 16.41 -0.72
C TYR A 152 1.16 16.24 -1.55
N VAL A 153 0.63 15.02 -1.66
CA VAL A 153 -0.61 14.74 -2.41
C VAL A 153 -1.83 15.38 -1.75
N ASN A 154 -1.97 15.25 -0.43
CA ASN A 154 -3.18 15.68 0.28
C ASN A 154 -3.15 17.16 0.69
N GLN A 155 -2.09 17.90 0.32
CA GLN A 155 -1.86 19.30 0.72
C GLN A 155 -1.97 19.52 2.24
N THR A 156 -1.53 18.54 3.04
CA THR A 156 -1.51 18.62 4.50
C THR A 156 -0.10 18.92 5.02
N THR A 157 0.00 19.32 6.29
CA THR A 157 1.30 19.52 6.95
C THR A 157 2.13 18.22 6.93
N ILE A 158 3.36 18.30 6.43
CA ILE A 158 4.31 17.16 6.30
C ILE A 158 4.41 16.34 7.58
N TRP A 159 4.62 17.02 8.72
CA TRP A 159 4.74 16.35 10.02
C TRP A 159 3.50 15.55 10.40
N LYS A 160 2.31 16.07 10.09
CA LYS A 160 1.06 15.37 10.35
C LYS A 160 0.96 14.09 9.51
N GLY A 161 1.28 14.16 8.22
CA GLY A 161 1.22 12.98 7.35
C GLY A 161 2.21 11.88 7.74
N ILE A 162 3.43 12.27 8.13
CA ILE A 162 4.46 11.34 8.64
C ILE A 162 4.00 10.69 9.94
N LEU A 163 3.57 11.48 10.92
CA LEU A 163 3.15 10.96 12.22
C LEU A 163 1.94 10.05 12.11
N GLU A 164 0.94 10.40 11.31
CA GLU A 164 -0.23 9.54 11.06
C GLU A 164 0.18 8.19 10.45
N THR A 165 1.10 8.21 9.48
CA THR A 165 1.52 6.98 8.78
C THR A 165 2.32 6.07 9.71
N LEU A 166 3.26 6.63 10.47
CA LEU A 166 4.01 5.89 11.50
C LEU A 166 3.08 5.33 12.58
N PHE A 167 2.12 6.12 13.04
CA PHE A 167 1.19 5.72 14.09
C PHE A 167 0.28 4.57 13.63
N LEU A 168 -0.30 4.66 12.44
CA LEU A 168 -1.12 3.59 11.87
C LEU A 168 -0.33 2.29 11.69
N GLY A 169 0.90 2.39 11.16
CA GLY A 169 1.78 1.25 11.00
C GLY A 169 2.18 0.61 12.34
N LEU A 170 2.52 1.42 13.34
CA LEU A 170 2.88 0.94 14.67
C LEU A 170 1.68 0.28 15.38
N LEU A 171 0.47 0.86 15.26
CA LEU A 171 -0.73 0.26 15.82
C LEU A 171 -1.04 -1.08 15.17
N ALA A 172 -1.02 -1.17 13.83
CA ALA A 172 -1.28 -2.41 13.12
C ALA A 172 -0.27 -3.50 13.50
N ALA A 173 1.01 -3.15 13.55
CA ALA A 173 2.10 -4.04 13.97
C ALA A 173 1.93 -4.51 15.42
N ALA A 174 1.60 -3.61 16.35
CA ALA A 174 1.38 -3.95 17.75
C ALA A 174 0.20 -4.91 17.91
N VAL A 175 -0.93 -4.61 17.25
CA VAL A 175 -2.11 -5.50 17.26
C VAL A 175 -1.74 -6.87 16.72
N ALA A 176 -1.08 -6.95 15.56
CA ALA A 176 -0.69 -8.23 14.96
C ALA A 176 0.30 -9.00 15.85
N TYR A 177 1.32 -8.33 16.40
CA TYR A 177 2.29 -8.95 17.31
C TYR A 177 1.61 -9.59 18.51
N TYR A 178 0.76 -8.85 19.23
CA TYR A 178 0.09 -9.37 20.41
C TYR A 178 -0.93 -10.46 20.08
N VAL A 179 -1.62 -10.36 18.95
CA VAL A 179 -2.49 -11.45 18.47
C VAL A 179 -1.67 -12.71 18.21
N GLY A 180 -0.50 -12.59 17.56
CA GLY A 180 0.43 -13.70 17.36
C GLY A 180 0.92 -14.32 18.66
N ASP A 181 1.40 -13.51 19.60
CA ASP A 181 1.91 -13.94 20.92
C ASP A 181 0.84 -14.63 21.77
N ILE A 182 -0.40 -14.12 21.74
CA ILE A 182 -1.52 -14.75 22.47
C ILE A 182 -1.89 -16.08 21.82
N LEU A 183 -1.97 -16.15 20.49
CA LEU A 183 -2.37 -17.36 19.79
C LEU A 183 -1.30 -18.47 19.92
N GLU A 184 -0.01 -18.12 19.89
CA GLU A 184 1.07 -19.08 20.11
C GLU A 184 0.93 -19.80 21.46
N LYS A 185 0.69 -19.05 22.54
CA LYS A 185 0.47 -19.58 23.90
C LYS A 185 -0.80 -20.41 24.08
N ILE A 186 -1.79 -20.24 23.20
CA ILE A 186 -3.06 -20.99 23.26
C ILE A 186 -2.96 -22.28 22.45
N ILE A 187 -2.27 -22.22 21.31
CA ILE A 187 -2.21 -23.31 20.33
C ILE A 187 -1.06 -24.29 20.65
N THR A 188 0.01 -23.82 21.31
CA THR A 188 1.22 -24.57 21.64
C THR A 188 1.31 -24.83 23.14
#